data_AF-A0A1Q8BNR9-F1
#
_entry.id   AF-A0A1Q8BNR9-F1
#
_cell.length_a   1.000
_cell.length_b   1.000
_cell.length_c   1.000
_cell.angle_alpha   90.00
_cell.angle_beta   90.00
_cell.angle_gamma   90.00
#
_symmetry.space_group_name_H-M   'P 1'
#
loop_
_entity.id
_entity.type
_entity.pdbx_description
1 polymer ?
#
loop_
_entity_poly.entity_id
_entity_poly.type
_entity_poly.pdbx_seq_one_letter_code
_entity_poly.pdbx_strand_id
1 'polypeptide(L)'
;MSPQQFYVMRRAGTERRSLSGNALDHRKGIYVCSACGNPLYSAETKFNSGTGWPSFWQPIRKEAVHESSRFSAIFGVEVSCARCGSHLGHVFNDGPPPTGLRYCMNAVALTFREGDGTTPNAQANR
;
A
#
# COMPACT_ATOMS: atom_id res chain seq x y z
N MET A 1 11.05 -9.19 -10.54
CA MET A 1 11.18 -8.62 -9.17
C MET A 1 12.65 -8.46 -8.84
N SER A 2 13.05 -7.33 -8.26
CA SER A 2 14.40 -7.14 -7.74
C SER A 2 14.64 -7.93 -6.44
N PRO A 3 15.90 -8.11 -5.97
CA PRO A 3 16.19 -8.78 -4.70
C PRO A 3 15.47 -8.14 -3.50
N GLN A 4 15.41 -6.80 -3.46
CA GLN A 4 14.71 -6.07 -2.40
C GLN A 4 13.19 -6.30 -2.46
N GLN A 5 12.59 -6.30 -3.66
CA GLN A 5 11.18 -6.67 -3.83
C GLN A 5 10.91 -8.09 -3.37
N PHE A 6 11.80 -9.04 -3.66
CA PHE A 6 11.66 -10.41 -3.20
C PHE A 6 11.70 -10.51 -1.68
N TYR A 7 12.68 -9.88 -1.05
CA TYR A 7 12.79 -9.82 0.41
C TYR A 7 11.52 -9.25 1.06
N VAL A 8 11.03 -8.11 0.58
CA VAL A 8 9.82 -7.50 1.13
C VAL A 8 8.59 -8.36 0.85
N MET A 9 8.31 -8.66 -0.42
CA MET A 9 7.01 -9.17 -0.84
C MET A 9 6.83 -10.68 -0.62
N ARG A 10 7.92 -11.45 -0.46
CA ARG A 10 7.89 -12.92 -0.30
C ARG A 10 8.43 -13.40 1.05
N ARG A 11 9.21 -12.58 1.76
CA ARG A 11 9.77 -12.91 3.08
C ARG A 11 9.26 -12.00 4.19
N ALA A 12 8.19 -11.23 3.94
CA ALA A 12 7.61 -10.27 4.88
C ALA A 12 8.67 -9.31 5.48
N GLY A 13 9.67 -8.96 4.67
CA GLY A 13 10.68 -7.99 5.06
C GLY A 13 10.17 -6.56 4.99
N THR A 14 10.85 -5.65 5.68
CA THR A 14 10.57 -4.21 5.62
C THR A 14 11.73 -3.49 4.92
N GLU A 15 11.41 -2.63 3.96
CA GLU A 15 12.40 -1.77 3.32
C GLU A 15 12.92 -0.70 4.30
N ARG A 16 14.11 -0.16 4.03
CA ARG A 16 14.65 0.94 4.84
C ARG A 16 13.80 2.20 4.64
N ARG A 17 13.47 2.89 5.74
CA ARG A 17 12.72 4.16 5.71
C ARG A 17 13.38 5.19 4.79
N SER A 18 12.57 5.92 4.04
CA SER A 18 13.00 7.03 3.19
C SER A 18 12.21 8.30 3.53
N LEU A 19 12.89 9.31 4.07
CA LEU A 19 12.25 10.58 4.42
C LEU A 19 11.95 11.43 3.18
N SER A 20 12.78 11.36 2.14
CA SER A 20 12.58 12.09 0.87
C SER A 20 11.55 11.42 -0.03
N GLY A 21 11.45 10.09 -0.01
CA GLY A 21 10.52 9.32 -0.85
C GLY A 21 9.06 9.31 -0.36
N ASN A 22 8.78 9.86 0.83
CA ASN A 22 7.43 9.94 1.39
C ASN A 22 6.81 11.34 1.30
N ALA A 23 7.41 12.25 0.52
CA ALA A 23 6.79 13.54 0.24
C ALA A 23 5.37 13.35 -0.34
N LEU A 24 4.48 14.30 -0.05
CA LEU A 24 3.16 14.32 -0.70
C LEU A 24 3.37 14.51 -2.20
N ASP A 25 2.79 13.60 -2.96
CA ASP A 25 2.75 13.67 -4.41
C ASP A 25 1.32 14.01 -4.79
N HIS A 26 1.12 15.18 -5.40
CA HIS A 26 -0.21 15.67 -5.79
C HIS A 26 -0.69 15.08 -7.12
N ARG A 27 0.09 14.18 -7.73
CA ARG A 27 -0.33 13.48 -8.94
C ARG A 27 -1.53 12.59 -8.65
N LYS A 28 -2.51 12.64 -9.54
CA LYS A 28 -3.65 11.72 -9.52
C LYS A 28 -3.22 10.36 -10.06
N GLY A 29 -3.72 9.31 -9.46
CA GLY A 29 -3.42 7.94 -9.87
C GLY A 29 -3.65 6.92 -8.76
N ILE A 30 -3.20 5.70 -9.02
CA ILE A 30 -3.35 4.57 -8.11
C ILE A 30 -2.03 3.85 -7.89
N TYR A 31 -1.91 3.22 -6.74
CA TYR A 31 -0.83 2.31 -6.40
C TYR A 31 -1.32 0.88 -6.60
N VAL A 32 -0.63 0.14 -7.47
CA VAL A 32 -0.90 -1.27 -7.76
C VAL A 32 0.17 -2.16 -7.14
N CYS A 33 -0.18 -3.42 -6.87
CA CYS A 33 0.77 -4.42 -6.40
C CYS A 33 1.88 -4.63 -7.43
N SER A 34 3.15 -4.42 -7.06
CA SER A 34 4.28 -4.59 -7.98
C SER A 34 4.47 -6.01 -8.51
N ALA A 35 3.87 -7.02 -7.86
CA ALA A 35 3.99 -8.41 -8.26
C ALA A 35 2.89 -8.87 -9.25
N CYS A 36 1.68 -8.31 -9.18
CA CYS A 36 0.53 -8.81 -9.97
C CYS A 36 -0.36 -7.72 -10.59
N GLY A 37 -0.05 -6.44 -10.37
CA GLY A 37 -0.81 -5.33 -10.93
C GLY A 37 -2.19 -5.11 -10.30
N ASN A 38 -2.55 -5.82 -9.22
CA ASN A 38 -3.82 -5.58 -8.52
C ASN A 38 -3.88 -4.14 -7.98
N PRO A 39 -4.94 -3.36 -8.25
CA PRO A 39 -5.13 -2.04 -7.63
C PRO A 39 -5.27 -2.15 -6.10
N LEU A 40 -4.47 -1.39 -5.35
CA LEU A 40 -4.41 -1.47 -3.88
C LEU A 40 -4.84 -0.16 -3.21
N TYR A 41 -4.29 0.98 -3.63
CA TYR A 41 -4.53 2.28 -2.97
C TYR A 41 -4.72 3.41 -3.99
N SER A 42 -5.52 4.42 -3.65
CA SER A 42 -5.63 5.67 -4.43
C SER A 42 -4.66 6.72 -3.90
N ALA A 43 -4.09 7.54 -4.79
CA ALA A 43 -3.28 8.69 -4.40
C ALA A 43 -4.06 9.68 -3.53
N GLU A 44 -5.38 9.77 -3.69
CA GLU A 44 -6.26 10.63 -2.86
C GLU A 44 -6.28 10.22 -1.39
N THR A 45 -6.00 8.93 -1.13
CA THR A 45 -5.96 8.39 0.22
C THR A 45 -4.56 8.46 0.84
N LYS A 46 -3.55 8.88 0.06
CA LYS A 46 -2.16 9.00 0.51
C LYS A 46 -2.01 10.23 1.38
N PHE A 47 -1.25 10.11 2.46
CA PHE A 47 -0.88 11.24 3.31
C PHE A 47 0.57 11.11 3.81
N ASN A 48 1.14 12.22 4.28
CA ASN A 48 2.48 12.21 4.87
C ASN A 48 2.38 11.93 6.37
N SER A 49 2.75 10.70 6.76
CA SER A 49 2.79 10.28 8.17
C SER A 49 4.09 10.62 8.89
N GLY A 50 5.12 11.13 8.19
CA GLY A 50 6.45 11.37 8.77
C GLY A 50 7.26 10.10 9.10
N THR A 51 6.70 8.90 8.89
CA THR A 51 7.36 7.63 9.24
C THR A 51 8.52 7.28 8.28
N GLY A 52 8.40 7.70 7.02
CA GLY A 52 9.35 7.39 5.95
C GLY A 52 8.91 6.23 5.05
N TRP A 53 7.64 5.82 5.15
CA TRP A 53 7.00 4.86 4.24
C TRP A 53 5.69 5.43 3.70
N PRO A 54 5.32 5.12 2.43
CA PRO A 54 4.02 5.47 1.87
C PRO A 54 2.89 5.09 2.83
N SER A 55 2.07 6.09 3.17
CA SER A 55 0.98 5.94 4.12
C SER A 55 -0.34 6.30 3.48
N PHE A 56 -1.35 5.44 3.68
CA PHE A 56 -2.71 5.64 3.19
C PHE A 56 -3.70 5.49 4.35
N TRP A 57 -4.84 6.18 4.31
CA TRP A 57 -5.86 6.05 5.36
C TRP A 57 -6.95 4.99 5.03
N GLN A 58 -6.99 4.50 3.78
CA GLN A 58 -7.82 3.36 3.37
C GLN A 58 -7.28 2.70 2.08
N PRO A 59 -7.57 1.40 1.83
CA PRO A 59 -7.37 0.78 0.52
C PRO A 59 -8.40 1.29 -0.50
N ILE A 60 -8.15 1.05 -1.79
CA ILE A 60 -9.08 1.41 -2.88
C ILE A 60 -10.42 0.65 -2.79
N ARG A 61 -10.38 -0.55 -2.22
CA ARG A 61 -11.53 -1.36 -1.80
C ARG A 61 -11.08 -2.33 -0.71
N LYS A 62 -11.97 -2.76 0.18
CA LYS A 62 -11.62 -3.64 1.31
C LYS A 62 -11.05 -4.98 0.83
N GLU A 63 -11.53 -5.50 -0.28
CA GLU A 63 -11.15 -6.79 -0.87
C GLU A 63 -9.83 -6.72 -1.66
N ALA A 64 -9.22 -5.54 -1.81
CA ALA A 64 -7.93 -5.42 -2.49
C ALA A 64 -6.77 -5.94 -1.65
N VAL A 65 -6.94 -5.93 -0.33
CA VAL A 65 -5.93 -6.30 0.67
C VAL A 65 -6.49 -7.35 1.62
N HIS A 66 -5.59 -8.13 2.22
CA HIS A 66 -5.90 -9.02 3.33
C HIS A 66 -5.14 -8.56 4.56
N GLU A 67 -5.88 -8.26 5.62
CA GLU A 67 -5.37 -7.96 6.95
C GLU A 67 -5.29 -9.27 7.74
N SER A 68 -4.11 -9.58 8.28
CA SER A 68 -3.93 -10.79 9.08
C SER A 68 -4.75 -10.73 10.38
N SER A 69 -5.14 -11.88 10.92
CA SER A 69 -5.79 -11.96 12.24
C SER A 69 -4.80 -11.78 13.40
N ARG A 70 -3.50 -11.72 13.13
CA ARG A 70 -2.44 -11.61 14.14
C ARG A 70 -2.16 -10.14 14.40
N PHE A 71 -2.74 -9.62 15.46
CA PHE A 71 -2.47 -8.27 15.93
C PHE A 71 -1.14 -8.22 16.68
N SER A 72 -0.28 -7.27 16.32
CA SER A 72 0.82 -6.82 17.16
C SER A 72 0.64 -5.35 17.51
N ALA A 73 0.62 -5.02 18.80
CA ALA A 73 0.58 -3.63 19.24
C ALA A 73 1.83 -2.83 18.79
N ILE A 74 2.96 -3.51 18.60
CA ILE A 74 4.24 -2.89 18.22
C ILE A 74 4.39 -2.85 16.69
N PHE A 75 4.01 -3.92 16.00
CA PHE A 75 4.25 -4.08 14.56
C PHE A 75 3.02 -3.77 13.69
N GLY A 76 1.86 -3.54 14.28
CA GLY A 76 0.59 -3.38 13.56
C GLY A 76 0.01 -4.72 13.10
N VAL A 77 -1.02 -4.65 12.26
CA VAL A 77 -1.60 -5.82 11.59
C VAL A 77 -0.96 -5.95 10.21
N GLU A 78 -0.43 -7.13 9.89
CA GLU A 78 0.14 -7.38 8.56
C GLU A 78 -0.91 -7.21 7.47
N VAL A 79 -0.53 -6.51 6.39
CA VAL A 79 -1.33 -6.29 5.20
C VAL A 79 -0.65 -6.93 3.99
N SER A 80 -1.38 -7.77 3.28
CA SER A 80 -0.94 -8.45 2.06
C SER A 80 -1.89 -8.18 0.89
N CYS A 81 -1.41 -8.38 -0.33
CA CYS A 81 -2.23 -8.29 -1.53
C CYS A 81 -3.23 -9.45 -1.56
N ALA A 82 -4.53 -9.17 -1.56
CA ALA A 82 -5.57 -10.21 -1.55
C ALA A 82 -5.52 -11.12 -2.79
N ARG A 83 -4.97 -10.65 -3.91
CA ARG A 83 -4.88 -11.42 -5.16
C ARG A 83 -3.73 -12.42 -5.21
N CYS A 84 -2.56 -12.08 -4.67
CA CYS A 84 -1.33 -12.88 -4.86
C CYS A 84 -0.57 -13.20 -3.57
N GLY A 85 -1.10 -12.77 -2.41
CA GLY A 85 -0.50 -12.99 -1.10
C GLY A 85 0.82 -12.24 -0.85
N SER A 86 1.24 -11.34 -1.74
CA SER A 86 2.47 -10.57 -1.52
C SER A 86 2.34 -9.65 -0.31
N HIS A 87 3.32 -9.69 0.59
CA HIS A 87 3.42 -8.77 1.70
C HIS A 87 3.53 -7.31 1.18
N LEU A 88 2.75 -6.41 1.79
CA LEU A 88 2.72 -5.00 1.42
C LEU A 88 3.27 -4.13 2.56
N GLY A 89 2.84 -4.38 3.80
CA GLY A 89 3.24 -3.62 4.97
C GLY A 89 2.31 -3.91 6.14
N HIS A 90 1.98 -2.88 6.92
CA HIS A 90 1.14 -3.03 8.10
C HIS A 90 0.11 -1.90 8.22
N VAL A 91 -1.01 -2.17 8.90
CA VAL A 91 -2.00 -1.17 9.29
C VAL A 91 -1.96 -0.93 10.81
N PHE A 92 -2.10 0.33 11.19
CA PHE A 92 -2.06 0.84 12.57
C PHE A 92 -3.30 1.69 12.85
N ASN A 93 -3.71 1.79 14.13
CA ASN A 93 -4.87 2.58 14.59
C ASN A 93 -4.49 4.03 15.00
N ASP A 94 -3.45 4.59 14.37
CA ASP A 94 -2.89 5.91 14.65
C ASP A 94 -2.98 6.86 13.42
N GLY A 95 -3.93 6.59 12.53
CA GLY A 95 -4.14 7.35 11.31
C GLY A 95 -5.05 8.57 11.47
N PRO A 96 -5.18 9.38 10.41
CA PRO A 96 -6.07 10.54 10.40
C PRO A 96 -7.56 10.12 10.31
N PRO A 97 -8.50 11.03 10.62
CA PRO A 97 -9.88 10.89 10.20
C PRO A 97 -10.00 10.70 8.67
N PRO A 98 -11.05 10.01 8.18
CA PRO A 98 -12.22 9.53 8.92
C PRO A 98 -12.06 8.13 9.54
N THR A 99 -11.06 7.35 9.12
CA THR A 99 -10.93 5.95 9.53
C THR A 99 -10.14 5.77 10.82
N GLY A 100 -9.24 6.71 11.15
CA GLY A 100 -8.27 6.52 12.22
C GLY A 100 -7.21 5.46 11.88
N LEU A 101 -7.16 4.98 10.64
CA LEU A 101 -6.26 3.92 10.20
C LEU A 101 -5.10 4.48 9.38
N ARG A 102 -3.92 3.88 9.58
CA ARG A 102 -2.72 4.18 8.78
C ARG A 102 -2.18 2.89 8.18
N TYR A 103 -2.41 2.72 6.88
CA TYR A 103 -1.80 1.69 6.05
C TYR A 103 -0.40 2.14 5.65
N CYS A 104 0.60 1.64 6.38
CA CYS A 104 2.02 1.94 6.22
C CYS A 104 2.68 0.88 5.34
N MET A 105 2.84 1.18 4.06
CA MET A 105 3.23 0.21 3.03
C MET A 105 4.70 0.37 2.62
N ASN A 106 5.35 -0.73 2.26
CA ASN A 106 6.64 -0.70 1.59
C ASN A 106 6.49 -0.13 0.17
N ALA A 107 7.25 0.92 -0.16
CA ALA A 107 7.28 1.52 -1.49
C ALA A 107 7.67 0.51 -2.56
N VAL A 108 8.65 -0.37 -2.31
CA VAL A 108 9.05 -1.39 -3.32
C VAL A 108 7.96 -2.40 -3.64
N ALA A 109 6.95 -2.55 -2.79
CA ALA A 109 5.81 -3.44 -3.02
C ALA A 109 4.69 -2.77 -3.86
N LEU A 110 4.81 -1.47 -4.13
CA LEU A 110 3.83 -0.67 -4.84
C LEU A 110 4.41 -0.09 -6.14
N THR A 111 3.59 -0.05 -7.17
CA THR A 111 3.89 0.65 -8.43
C THR A 111 2.82 1.71 -8.66
N PHE A 112 3.23 2.96 -8.82
CA PHE A 112 2.31 4.06 -9.11
C PHE A 112 1.93 4.06 -10.59
N ARG A 113 0.65 4.28 -10.88
CA ARG A 113 0.11 4.48 -12.23
C ARG A 113 -0.68 5.78 -12.23
N GLU A 114 -0.23 6.74 -13.03
CA GLU A 114 -0.94 8.00 -13.25
C GLU A 114 -2.31 7.73 -13.89
N GLY A 115 -3.30 8.51 -13.48
CA GLY A 115 -4.69 8.38 -13.91
C GLY A 115 -5.62 9.22 -13.05
N ASP A 116 -6.93 9.15 -13.26
CA ASP A 116 -7.92 9.94 -12.50
C ASP A 116 -8.15 9.45 -11.06
N GLY A 117 -7.41 8.44 -10.60
CA GLY A 117 -7.54 7.87 -9.25
C GLY A 117 -8.63 6.81 -9.13
N THR A 118 -9.37 6.53 -10.21
CA THR A 118 -10.32 5.42 -10.26
C THR A 118 -9.65 4.11 -10.64
N THR A 119 -10.26 2.99 -10.23
CA THR A 119 -9.79 1.66 -10.64
C THR A 119 -9.92 1.60 -12.16
N PRO A 120 -8.95 1.07 -12.94
CA PRO A 120 -9.13 0.92 -14.38
C PRO A 120 -10.43 0.17 -14.60
N ASN A 121 -11.37 0.84 -15.25
CA ASN A 121 -12.69 0.32 -15.52
C ASN A 121 -12.52 -1.08 -16.12
N ALA A 122 -13.28 -2.07 -15.66
CA ALA A 122 -13.26 -3.43 -16.18
C ALA A 122 -13.90 -3.48 -17.59
N GLN A 123 -13.45 -2.62 -18.49
CA GLN A 123 -13.93 -2.42 -19.85
C GLN A 123 -12.73 -2.14 -20.76
N ALA A 124 -11.89 -3.16 -20.95
CA ALA A 124 -10.98 -3.23 -22.09
C ALA A 124 -10.61 -4.69 -22.34
N ASN A 125 -11.58 -5.49 -22.80
CA ASN A 125 -11.42 -6.21 -24.06
C ASN A 125 -12.73 -6.90 -24.47
N ARG A 126 -13.19 -6.51 -25.66
CA ARG A 126 -13.95 -7.37 -26.56
C ARG A 126 -13.03 -8.47 -27.09
#